data_AF-A0A9E1WM17-F1
#
_entry.id   AF-A0A9E1WM17-F1
#
_cell.length_a   1.000
_cell.length_b   1.000
_cell.length_c   1.000
_cell.angle_alpha   90.00
_cell.angle_beta   90.00
_cell.angle_gamma   90.00
#
_symmetry.space_group_name_H-M   'P 1'
#
loop_
_entity.id
_entity.type
_entity.pdbx_description
1 polymer ?
#
loop_
_entity_poly.entity_id
_entity_poly.type
_entity_poly.pdbx_seq_one_letter_code
_entity_poly.pdbx_strand_id
1 'polypeptide(L)'
;GWLASDDVGKLVVSAFEKEKLTNKRYNISGIEAPTGPELAKLFSVALGREIKYRAMTPEQMGDAIDQAFGAGVGERIAEMYRQEQNDPDPEPKFHDMEEVLDIFPVKMTTIEDWVRGHQNAFK
;
A
#
# COMPACT_ATOMS: atom_id res chain seq x y z
N GLY A 1 1.79 1.78 -4.72
CA GLY A 1 2.14 1.82 -3.28
C GLY A 1 0.95 1.46 -2.45
N TRP A 2 1.02 1.64 -1.14
CA TRP A 2 -0.17 1.55 -0.31
C TRP A 2 -1.07 2.77 -0.58
N LEU A 3 -2.38 2.56 -0.71
CA LEU A 3 -3.40 3.61 -0.73
C LEU A 3 -4.70 3.07 -0.12
N ALA A 4 -5.47 3.96 0.49
CA ALA A 4 -6.80 3.61 0.96
C ALA A 4 -7.73 3.28 -0.24
N SER A 5 -8.53 2.22 -0.13
CA SER A 5 -9.47 1.83 -1.19
C SER A 5 -10.47 2.94 -1.53
N ASP A 6 -10.90 3.72 -0.54
CA ASP A 6 -11.79 4.87 -0.73
C ASP A 6 -11.17 5.94 -1.62
N ASP A 7 -9.84 6.12 -1.57
CA ASP A 7 -9.15 7.10 -2.41
C ASP A 7 -9.10 6.64 -3.87
N VAL A 8 -9.03 5.34 -4.14
CA VAL A 8 -9.24 4.79 -5.50
C VAL A 8 -10.62 5.21 -6.00
N GLY A 9 -11.65 5.07 -5.17
CA GLY A 9 -13.01 5.52 -5.50
C GLY A 9 -13.08 7.01 -5.83
N LYS A 10 -12.46 7.86 -5.00
CA LYS A 10 -12.39 9.32 -5.23
C LYS A 10 -11.70 9.66 -6.56
N LEU A 11 -10.57 9.01 -6.86
CA LEU A 11 -9.84 9.20 -8.13
C LEU A 11 -10.68 8.79 -9.33
N VAL A 12 -11.38 7.65 -9.25
CA VAL A 12 -12.27 7.17 -10.31
C VAL A 12 -13.44 8.12 -10.54
N VAL A 13 -14.08 8.60 -9.47
CA VAL A 13 -15.15 9.61 -9.57
C VAL A 13 -14.63 10.89 -10.22
N SER A 14 -13.47 11.39 -9.76
CA SER A 14 -12.84 12.58 -10.35
C SER A 14 -12.52 12.39 -11.83
N ALA A 15 -12.11 11.18 -12.24
CA ALA A 15 -11.86 10.88 -13.64
C ALA A 15 -13.12 10.90 -14.51
N PHE A 16 -14.27 10.45 -14.00
CA PHE A 16 -15.54 10.52 -14.73
C PHE A 16 -16.02 11.95 -15.00
N GLU A 17 -15.65 12.90 -14.14
CA GLU A 17 -16.03 14.31 -14.26
C GLU A 17 -15.17 15.10 -15.26
N LYS A 18 -14.06 14.52 -15.76
CA LYS A 18 -13.16 15.20 -16.69
C LYS A 18 -13.51 14.94 -18.14
N GLU A 19 -13.66 16.02 -18.89
CA GLU A 19 -13.68 15.96 -20.34
C GLU A 19 -12.26 15.63 -20.87
N LYS A 20 -12.15 14.70 -21.84
CA LYS A 20 -10.91 14.38 -22.60
C LYS A 20 -9.82 13.55 -21.88
N LEU A 21 -10.20 12.47 -21.22
CA LEU A 21 -9.26 11.46 -20.70
C LEU A 21 -9.03 10.25 -21.64
N THR A 22 -9.61 10.25 -22.84
CA THR A 22 -9.56 9.10 -23.76
C THR A 22 -8.13 8.62 -24.02
N ASN A 23 -7.89 7.32 -23.88
CA ASN A 23 -6.61 6.64 -24.08
C ASN A 23 -5.46 7.06 -23.15
N LYS A 24 -5.74 7.64 -21.98
CA LYS A 24 -4.72 7.92 -20.96
C LYS A 24 -4.66 6.80 -19.91
N ARG A 25 -3.46 6.56 -19.37
CA ARG A 25 -3.20 5.67 -18.24
C ARG A 25 -2.44 6.46 -17.18
N TYR A 26 -2.78 6.23 -15.92
CA TYR A 26 -2.17 6.88 -14.77
C TYR A 26 -1.77 5.80 -13.78
N ASN A 27 -0.49 5.81 -13.37
CA ASN A 27 -0.04 5.00 -12.25
C ASN A 27 -0.43 5.72 -10.96
N ILE A 28 -1.05 5.01 -10.02
CA ILE A 28 -1.55 5.61 -8.78
C ILE A 28 -0.95 4.91 -7.56
N SER A 29 -0.79 5.68 -6.49
CA SER A 29 -0.28 5.27 -5.20
C SER A 29 -0.95 6.12 -4.10
N GLY A 30 -0.62 5.86 -2.84
CA GLY A 30 -0.89 6.80 -1.76
C GLY A 30 0.10 7.95 -1.81
N ILE A 31 -0.03 8.87 -0.84
CA ILE A 31 0.84 10.04 -0.71
C ILE A 31 2.06 9.80 0.19
N GLU A 32 2.18 8.59 0.74
CA GLU A 32 3.24 8.20 1.68
C GLU A 32 3.90 6.90 1.24
N ALA A 33 5.23 6.83 1.38
CA ALA A 33 6.06 5.68 1.04
C ALA A 33 6.94 5.25 2.23
N PRO A 34 6.37 4.95 3.40
CA PRO A 34 7.17 4.66 4.58
C PRO A 34 7.92 3.34 4.44
N THR A 35 9.13 3.29 4.98
CA THR A 35 9.82 2.04 5.29
C THR A 35 9.05 1.24 6.35
N GLY A 36 9.40 -0.04 6.52
CA GLY A 36 8.79 -0.89 7.57
C GLY A 36 8.81 -0.26 8.97
N PRO A 37 9.95 0.25 9.48
CA PRO A 37 10.01 0.94 10.76
C PRO A 37 9.16 2.21 10.84
N GLU A 38 9.11 3.02 9.77
CA GLU A 38 8.28 4.22 9.72
C GLU A 38 6.79 3.87 9.73
N LEU A 39 6.39 2.82 9.02
CA LEU A 39 5.03 2.30 9.03
C LEU A 39 4.62 1.86 10.44
N ALA A 40 5.48 1.12 11.13
CA ALA A 40 5.24 0.72 12.52
C ALA A 40 5.08 1.92 13.46
N LYS A 41 5.83 3.01 13.22
CA LYS A 41 5.68 4.26 13.97
C LYS A 41 4.33 4.94 13.71
N LEU A 42 3.89 5.05 12.45
CA LEU A 42 2.58 5.62 12.09
C LEU A 42 1.45 4.82 12.76
N PHE A 43 1.52 3.50 12.72
CA PHE A 43 0.57 2.63 13.42
C PHE A 43 0.63 2.83 14.94
N SER A 44 1.82 2.98 15.52
CA SER A 44 1.97 3.20 16.96
C SER A 44 1.30 4.48 17.42
N VAL A 45 1.47 5.57 16.66
CA VAL A 45 0.84 6.87 16.91
C VAL A 45 -0.68 6.75 16.80
N ALA A 46 -1.16 6.18 15.69
CA ALA A 46 -2.60 6.05 15.42
C ALA A 46 -3.33 5.15 16.42
N LEU A 47 -2.69 4.08 16.92
CA LEU A 47 -3.28 3.09 17.83
C LEU A 47 -2.99 3.38 19.31
N GLY A 48 -2.11 4.34 19.63
CA GLY A 48 -1.76 4.70 20.99
C GLY A 48 -0.99 3.61 21.76
N ARG A 49 -0.30 2.70 21.06
CA ARG A 49 0.49 1.61 21.65
C ARG A 49 1.75 1.33 20.85
N GLU A 50 2.79 0.79 21.48
CA GLU A 50 4.04 0.49 20.79
C GLU A 50 3.86 -0.68 19.80
N ILE A 51 4.24 -0.47 18.54
CA ILE A 51 4.31 -1.47 17.48
C ILE A 51 5.72 -1.46 16.90
N LYS A 52 6.34 -2.64 16.78
CA LYS A 52 7.70 -2.81 16.28
C LYS A 52 7.69 -3.51 14.94
N TYR A 53 8.46 -2.96 14.00
CA TYR A 53 8.74 -3.63 12.75
C TYR A 53 9.76 -4.74 12.95
N ARG A 54 9.47 -5.92 12.39
CA ARG A 54 10.43 -7.02 12.26
C ARG A 54 10.43 -7.45 10.80
N ALA A 55 11.56 -7.30 10.11
CA ALA A 55 11.72 -7.85 8.78
C ALA A 55 11.58 -9.38 8.83
N MET A 56 10.86 -9.95 7.86
CA MET A 56 10.71 -11.40 7.70
C MET A 56 11.44 -11.83 6.43
N THR A 57 12.01 -13.03 6.44
CA THR A 57 12.49 -13.64 5.19
C THR A 57 11.30 -14.03 4.31
N PRO A 58 11.48 -14.20 2.98
CA PRO A 58 10.42 -14.69 2.11
C PRO A 58 9.80 -16.00 2.59
N GLU A 59 10.59 -16.91 3.15
CA GLU A 59 10.15 -18.21 3.68
C GLU A 59 9.25 -18.01 4.91
N GLN A 60 9.68 -17.17 5.86
CA GLN A 60 8.88 -16.85 7.04
C GLN A 60 7.54 -16.21 6.65
N MET A 61 7.54 -15.38 5.60
CA MET A 61 6.31 -14.78 5.08
C MET A 61 5.42 -15.83 4.42
N GLY A 62 6.00 -16.72 3.59
CA GLY A 62 5.29 -17.83 2.97
C GLY A 62 4.60 -18.73 3.99
N ASP A 63 5.32 -19.15 5.03
CA ASP A 63 4.79 -19.97 6.12
C ASP A 63 3.61 -19.27 6.83
N ALA A 64 3.73 -17.97 7.10
CA ALA A 64 2.66 -17.20 7.75
C ALA A 64 1.41 -17.08 6.86
N ILE A 65 1.59 -16.99 5.54
CA ILE A 65 0.49 -16.93 4.57
C ILE A 65 -0.20 -18.30 4.46
N ASP A 66 0.55 -19.39 4.40
CA ASP A 66 -0.01 -20.75 4.36
C ASP A 66 -0.84 -21.03 5.61
N GLN A 67 -0.40 -20.56 6.77
CA GLN A 67 -1.17 -20.67 8.02
C GLN A 67 -2.48 -19.88 7.98
N ALA A 68 -2.51 -18.73 7.32
CA ALA A 68 -3.68 -17.85 7.27
C ALA A 68 -4.67 -18.19 6.14
N PHE A 69 -4.17 -18.66 4.98
CA PHE A 69 -4.95 -18.80 3.75
C PHE A 69 -4.97 -20.22 3.17
N GLY A 70 -4.26 -21.17 3.78
CA GLY A 70 -4.18 -22.57 3.35
C GLY A 70 -2.91 -22.88 2.57
N ALA A 71 -2.51 -24.15 2.60
CA ALA A 71 -1.25 -24.63 2.05
C ALA A 71 -1.07 -24.36 0.54
N GLY A 72 0.13 -23.90 0.16
CA GLY A 72 0.53 -23.65 -1.22
C GLY A 72 0.31 -22.22 -1.73
N VAL A 73 -0.34 -21.36 -0.94
CA VAL A 73 -0.50 -19.93 -1.27
C VAL A 73 0.78 -19.15 -0.96
N GLY A 74 1.42 -19.51 0.15
CA GLY A 74 2.64 -18.91 0.68
C GLY A 74 3.84 -19.07 -0.23
N GLU A 75 4.05 -20.26 -0.82
CA GLU A 75 5.21 -20.51 -1.70
C GLU A 75 5.22 -19.57 -2.90
N ARG A 76 4.05 -19.34 -3.52
CA ARG A 76 3.95 -18.42 -4.65
C ARG A 76 4.33 -16.99 -4.25
N ILE A 77 3.92 -16.56 -3.06
CA ILE A 77 4.22 -15.20 -2.58
C ILE A 77 5.69 -15.09 -2.19
N ALA A 78 6.24 -16.09 -1.51
CA ALA A 78 7.67 -16.15 -1.18
C ALA A 78 8.54 -16.04 -2.45
N GLU A 79 8.18 -16.76 -3.50
CA GLU A 79 8.90 -16.70 -4.78
C GLU A 79 8.84 -15.32 -5.43
N MET A 80 7.67 -14.65 -5.41
CA MET A 80 7.56 -13.28 -5.93
C MET A 80 8.50 -12.31 -5.20
N TYR A 81 8.57 -12.39 -3.85
CA TYR A 81 9.49 -11.55 -3.08
C TYR A 81 10.96 -11.90 -3.34
N ARG A 82 11.30 -13.17 -3.55
CA ARG A 82 12.67 -13.58 -3.92
C ARG A 82 13.07 -13.00 -5.27
N GLN A 83 12.19 -13.09 -6.27
CA GLN A 83 12.47 -12.55 -7.60
C GLN A 83 12.68 -11.05 -7.53
N GLU A 84 11.80 -10.34 -6.83
CA GLU A 84 11.92 -8.89 -6.65
C GLU A 84 13.19 -8.47 -5.90
N GLN A 85 13.62 -9.23 -4.89
CA GLN A 85 14.87 -8.96 -4.16
C GLN A 85 16.14 -9.17 -4.99
N ASN A 86 16.07 -10.02 -6.02
CA ASN A 86 17.18 -10.34 -6.90
C ASN A 86 17.13 -9.56 -8.23
N ASP A 87 16.05 -8.82 -8.48
CA ASP A 87 15.90 -7.99 -9.67
C ASP A 87 16.82 -6.77 -9.55
N PRO A 88 17.74 -6.53 -10.52
CA PRO A 88 18.56 -5.32 -10.53
C PRO A 88 17.76 -4.05 -10.84
N ASP A 89 16.54 -4.15 -11.36
CA ASP A 89 15.66 -3.03 -11.72
C ASP A 89 14.18 -3.33 -11.40
N PRO A 90 13.82 -3.49 -10.10
CA PRO A 90 12.47 -3.86 -9.71
C PRO A 90 11.48 -2.71 -9.98
N GLU A 91 10.27 -3.06 -10.42
CA GLU A 91 9.19 -2.10 -10.63
C GLU A 91 8.97 -1.25 -9.36
N PRO A 92 8.90 0.09 -9.48
CA PRO A 92 8.70 0.95 -8.32
C PRO A 92 7.39 0.63 -7.60
N LYS A 93 7.48 0.30 -6.30
CA LYS A 93 6.28 0.12 -5.47
C LYS A 93 5.54 1.42 -5.21
N PHE A 94 6.17 2.58 -5.39
CA PHE A 94 5.58 3.88 -5.13
C PHE A 94 5.69 4.74 -6.39
N HIS A 95 4.63 5.45 -6.72
CA HIS A 95 4.60 6.41 -7.82
C HIS A 95 4.28 7.77 -7.23
N ASP A 96 4.96 8.80 -7.74
CA ASP A 96 4.66 10.17 -7.38
C ASP A 96 3.23 10.53 -7.81
N MET A 97 2.50 11.15 -6.90
CA MET A 97 1.10 11.51 -7.07
C MET A 97 0.92 12.99 -7.43
N GLU A 98 1.98 13.81 -7.49
CA GLU A 98 1.87 15.26 -7.77
C GLU A 98 1.10 15.52 -9.08
N GLU A 99 1.57 14.99 -10.21
CA GLU A 99 0.92 15.18 -11.51
C GLU A 99 -0.50 14.58 -11.56
N VAL A 100 -0.71 13.45 -10.87
CA VAL A 100 -2.01 12.78 -10.81
C VAL A 100 -3.01 13.66 -10.05
N LEU A 101 -2.60 14.27 -8.94
CA LEU A 101 -3.44 15.10 -8.10
C LEU A 101 -3.68 16.49 -8.69
N ASP A 102 -2.77 17.00 -9.52
CA ASP A 102 -3.04 18.19 -10.34
C ASP A 102 -4.21 17.97 -11.31
N ILE A 103 -4.29 16.76 -11.88
CA ILE A 103 -5.37 16.38 -12.81
C ILE A 103 -6.64 16.02 -12.03
N PHE A 104 -6.49 15.22 -10.98
CA PHE A 104 -7.56 14.68 -10.14
C PHE A 104 -7.41 15.23 -8.72
N PRO A 105 -7.91 16.45 -8.43
CA PRO A 105 -7.67 17.15 -7.16
C PRO A 105 -8.48 16.55 -6.02
N VAL A 106 -8.16 15.32 -5.65
CA VAL A 106 -8.78 14.57 -4.55
C VAL A 106 -7.95 14.74 -3.29
N LYS A 107 -8.62 14.85 -2.15
CA LYS A 107 -7.95 14.79 -0.86
C LYS A 107 -7.65 13.33 -0.51
N MET A 108 -6.38 12.97 -0.63
CA MET A 108 -5.85 11.65 -0.26
C MET A 108 -5.81 11.47 1.25
N THR A 109 -5.95 10.23 1.69
CA THR A 109 -5.96 9.81 3.09
C THR A 109 -4.55 9.41 3.50
N THR A 110 -4.07 9.93 4.63
CA THR A 110 -2.80 9.48 5.21
C THR A 110 -2.95 8.09 5.82
N ILE A 111 -1.86 7.34 5.93
CA ILE A 111 -1.82 6.06 6.63
C ILE A 111 -2.26 6.24 8.08
N GLU A 112 -1.82 7.31 8.76
CA GLU A 112 -2.21 7.58 10.14
C GLU A 112 -3.73 7.79 10.28
N ASP A 113 -4.32 8.63 9.43
CA ASP A 113 -5.77 8.88 9.43
C ASP A 113 -6.56 7.61 9.12
N TRP A 114 -6.07 6.81 8.16
CA TRP A 114 -6.70 5.53 7.82
C TRP A 114 -6.67 4.57 9.01
N VAL A 115 -5.53 4.43 9.69
CA VAL A 115 -5.44 3.56 10.87
C VAL A 115 -6.33 4.06 12.01
N ARG A 116 -6.40 5.39 12.24
CA ARG A 116 -7.32 6.00 13.22
C ARG A 116 -8.79 5.70 12.90
N GLY A 117 -9.17 5.70 11.61
CA GLY A 117 -10.51 5.31 11.17
C GLY A 117 -10.83 3.82 11.36
N HIS A 118 -9.81 2.97 11.41
CA HIS A 118 -9.93 1.50 11.44
C HIS A 118 -9.42 0.86 12.73
N GLN A 119 -9.26 1.61 13.82
CA GLN A 119 -8.69 1.13 15.09
C GLN A 119 -9.34 -0.17 15.60
N ASN A 120 -10.65 -0.34 15.38
CA ASN A 120 -11.39 -1.53 15.82
C ASN A 120 -10.90 -2.84 15.20
N ALA A 121 -10.28 -2.79 14.01
CA ALA A 121 -9.70 -3.96 13.36
C ALA A 121 -8.37 -4.41 13.99
N PHE A 122 -7.77 -3.57 14.84
CA PHE A 122 -6.45 -3.79 15.46
C PHE A 122 -6.50 -3.93 16.99
N LYS A 123 -7.69 -4.19 17.53
CA LYS A 123 -7.92 -4.46 18.95
C LYS A 123 -7.41 -5.84 19.35
#